data_AF-A0A1J3D1W6-F1
#
_entry.id   AF-A0A1J3D1W6-F1
#
_cell.length_a   1.000
_cell.length_b   1.000
_cell.length_c   1.000
_cell.angle_alpha   90.00
_cell.angle_beta   90.00
_cell.angle_gamma   90.00
#
_symmetry.space_group_name_H-M   'P 1'
#
loop_
_entity.id
_entity.type
_entity.pdbx_description
1 polymer ?
#
loop_
_entity_poly.entity_id
_entity_poly.type
_entity_poly.pdbx_seq_one_letter_code
_entity_poly.pdbx_strand_id
1 'polypeptide(L)' 'NAEAKLQARKIDQSVFRLMVAKSIIQHDLPFSYVEYERVRSVWKYLNADVIFISRNTAADDVYNFYLSESDNLK' A
#
# COMPACT_ATOMS: atom_id res chain seq x y z
N ASN A 1 25.14 27.05 3.27
CA ASN A 1 24.89 26.21 2.08
C ASN A 1 23.63 25.43 2.33
N ALA A 2 22.54 25.94 1.78
CA ALA A 2 21.24 25.29 1.82
C ALA A 2 21.29 23.98 1.02
N GLU A 3 20.40 23.06 1.39
CA GLU A 3 20.09 21.84 0.64
C GLU A 3 21.11 20.70 0.80
N ALA A 4 21.20 20.19 2.03
CA ALA A 4 21.30 18.75 2.19
C ALA A 4 20.09 18.13 1.45
N LYS A 5 20.34 17.69 0.22
CA LYS A 5 19.39 17.01 -0.64
C LYS A 5 18.88 15.79 0.12
N LEU A 6 17.75 15.92 0.81
CA LEU A 6 16.96 14.81 1.31
C LEU A 6 16.51 14.05 0.06
N GLN A 7 17.37 13.15 -0.44
CA GLN A 7 16.95 12.15 -1.40
C GLN A 7 15.92 11.30 -0.66
N ALA A 8 14.64 11.63 -0.85
CA ALA A 8 13.54 10.82 -0.36
C ALA A 8 13.82 9.39 -0.82
N ARG A 9 13.95 8.47 0.15
CA ARG A 9 14.21 7.06 -0.14
C ARG A 9 13.06 6.59 -1.03
N LYS A 10 13.39 6.14 -2.24
CA LYS A 10 12.40 5.61 -3.18
C LYS A 10 11.60 4.52 -2.46
N ILE A 11 10.30 4.73 -2.29
CA ILE A 11 9.44 3.76 -1.63
C ILE A 11 9.28 2.55 -2.56
N ASP A 12 9.56 1.37 -2.01
CA ASP A 12 9.26 0.12 -2.70
C ASP A 12 7.74 -0.08 -2.75
N GLN A 13 7.20 -0.09 -3.96
CA GLN A 13 5.77 -0.22 -4.21
C GLN A 13 5.23 -1.57 -3.72
N SER A 14 6.01 -2.65 -3.78
CA SER A 14 5.59 -3.97 -3.33
C SER A 14 5.42 -4.00 -1.82
N VAL A 15 6.35 -3.38 -1.08
CA VAL A 15 6.25 -3.23 0.38
C VAL A 15 5.06 -2.36 0.75
N PHE A 16 4.82 -1.27 0.01
CA PHE A 16 3.65 -0.41 0.22
C PHE A 16 2.33 -1.17 0.02
N ARG A 17 2.18 -1.92 -1.07
CA ARG A 17 0.99 -2.76 -1.32
C ARG A 17 0.74 -3.77 -0.20
N LEU A 18 1.79 -4.44 0.26
CA LEU A 18 1.69 -5.40 1.36
C LEU A 18 1.21 -4.73 2.66
N MET A 19 1.71 -3.54 3.00
CA MET A 19 1.26 -2.80 4.18
C MET A 19 -0.21 -2.39 4.07
N VAL A 20 -0.66 -1.95 2.89
CA VAL A 20 -2.07 -1.61 2.63
C VAL A 20 -2.96 -2.85 2.77
N ALA A 21 -2.58 -3.98 2.18
CA ALA A 21 -3.33 -5.24 2.30
C ALA A 21 -3.47 -5.69 3.76
N LYS A 22 -2.39 -5.63 4.54
CA LYS A 22 -2.43 -5.93 5.98
C LYS A 22 -3.35 -4.98 6.75
N SER A 23 -3.35 -3.70 6.41
CA SER A 23 -4.22 -2.70 7.05
C SER A 23 -5.70 -3.00 6.75
N ILE A 24 -6.01 -3.43 5.54
CA ILE A 24 -7.37 -3.85 5.13
C ILE A 24 -7.82 -5.05 5.95
N ILE A 25 -6.99 -6.10 6.05
CA ILE A 25 -7.29 -7.31 6.81
C ILE A 25 -7.45 -7.00 8.32
N GLN A 26 -6.52 -6.23 8.89
CA GLN A 26 -6.47 -5.97 10.34
C GLN A 26 -7.70 -5.19 10.85
N HIS A 27 -8.24 -4.30 10.02
CA HIS A 27 -9.32 -3.39 10.41
C HIS A 27 -10.63 -3.65 9.67
N ASP A 28 -10.72 -4.75 8.92
CA ASP A 28 -11.88 -5.11 8.09
C ASP A 28 -12.34 -3.93 7.20
N LEU A 29 -11.36 -3.27 6.57
CA LEU A 29 -11.66 -2.11 5.73
C LEU A 29 -12.26 -2.57 4.39
N PRO A 30 -13.19 -1.79 3.80
CA PRO A 30 -13.64 -2.09 2.45
C PRO A 30 -12.48 -1.94 1.47
N PHE A 31 -12.41 -2.78 0.44
CA PHE A 31 -11.37 -2.65 -0.60
C PHE A 31 -11.38 -1.28 -1.30
N SER A 32 -12.50 -0.55 -1.27
CA SER A 32 -12.61 0.82 -1.78
C SER A 32 -11.80 1.85 -0.98
N TYR A 33 -11.30 1.49 0.21
CA TYR A 33 -10.44 2.31 1.06
C TYR A 33 -9.25 2.90 0.28
N VAL A 34 -8.64 2.12 -0.61
CA VAL A 34 -7.49 2.55 -1.43
C VAL A 34 -7.84 3.61 -2.49
N GLU A 35 -9.13 3.84 -2.71
CA GLU A 35 -9.69 4.79 -3.68
C GLU A 35 -10.18 6.08 -3.01
N TYR A 36 -10.18 6.14 -1.67
CA TYR A 36 -10.64 7.33 -0.96
C TYR A 36 -9.74 8.52 -1.26
N GLU A 37 -10.35 9.65 -1.62
CA GLU A 37 -9.64 10.85 -2.07
C GLU A 37 -8.59 11.29 -1.06
N ARG A 38 -8.96 11.45 0.22
CA ARG A 38 -8.04 11.87 1.28
C ARG A 38 -6.92 10.87 1.53
N VAL A 39 -7.19 9.56 1.42
CA VAL A 39 -6.17 8.52 1.55
C VAL A 39 -5.14 8.65 0.44
N ARG A 40 -5.60 8.83 -0.81
CA ARG A 40 -4.71 9.07 -1.96
C ARG A 40 -3.94 10.38 -1.84
N SER A 41 -4.55 11.45 -1.33
CA SER A 41 -3.86 12.72 -1.06
C SER A 41 -2.72 12.53 -0.05
N VAL A 42 -2.95 11.80 1.04
CA VAL A 42 -1.93 11.49 2.04
C VAL A 42 -0.81 10.65 1.43
N TRP A 43 -1.13 9.62 0.65
CA TRP A 43 -0.11 8.77 0.01
C TRP A 43 0.73 9.54 -1.01
N LYS A 44 0.11 10.44 -1.78
CA LYS A 44 0.81 11.31 -2.74
C LYS A 44 1.73 12.32 -2.04
N TYR A 45 1.29 12.85 -0.90
CA TYR A 45 2.10 13.74 -0.08
C TYR A 45 3.34 13.03 0.49
N LEU A 46 3.18 11.79 0.95
CA LEU A 46 4.28 10.98 1.49
C LEU A 46 5.21 10.42 0.41
N ASN A 47 4.69 10.13 -0.78
CA ASN A 47 5.44 9.59 -1.92
C ASN A 47 4.97 10.23 -3.22
N ALA A 48 5.79 11.14 -3.75
CA ALA A 48 5.49 11.83 -5.00
C ALA A 48 5.33 10.86 -6.19
N ASP A 49 5.99 9.71 -6.17
CA ASP A 49 5.96 8.70 -7.24
C ASP A 49 5.02 7.53 -6.93
N VAL A 50 4.07 7.72 -5.99
CA VAL A 50 3.14 6.64 -5.62
C VAL A 50 2.32 6.17 -6.82
N ILE A 51 2.24 4.86 -6.97
CA ILE A 51 1.32 4.20 -7.90
C ILE A 51 0.05 3.86 -7.10
N PHE A 52 -1.06 4.49 -7.47
CA PHE A 52 -2.32 4.24 -6.79
C PHE A 52 -2.86 2.84 -7.09
N ILE A 53 -3.44 2.23 -6.05
CA ILE A 53 -4.01 0.89 -6.08
C ILE A 53 -5.51 1.03 -6.42
N SER A 54 -6.02 0.14 -7.26
CA SER A 54 -7.46 0.01 -7.51
C SER A 54 -8.11 -0.92 -6.49
N ARG A 55 -9.43 -0.84 -6.30
CA ARG A 55 -10.15 -1.80 -5.45
C ARG A 55 -9.88 -3.26 -5.82
N ASN A 56 -9.84 -3.58 -7.11
CA ASN A 56 -9.61 -4.94 -7.58
C ASN A 56 -8.19 -5.40 -7.27
N THR A 57 -7.21 -4.52 -7.41
CA THR A 57 -5.83 -4.79 -7.03
C THR A 57 -5.70 -5.00 -5.52
N ALA A 58 -6.42 -4.23 -4.70
CA ALA A 58 -6.43 -4.42 -3.26
C ALA A 58 -7.04 -5.77 -2.85
N ALA A 59 -8.12 -6.20 -3.53
CA ALA A 59 -8.70 -7.53 -3.32
C ALA A 59 -7.73 -8.65 -3.70
N ASP A 60 -7.05 -8.51 -4.85
CA ASP A 60 -6.03 -9.47 -5.30
C ASP A 60 -4.83 -9.52 -4.33
N ASP A 61 -4.37 -8.37 -3.83
CA ASP A 61 -3.29 -8.30 -2.83
C ASP A 61 -3.64 -9.01 -1.53
N VAL A 62 -4.87 -8.83 -1.03
CA VAL A 62 -5.37 -9.51 0.17
C VAL A 62 -5.48 -11.02 -0.07
N TYR A 63 -5.96 -11.44 -1.25
CA TYR A 63 -6.06 -12.85 -1.60
C TYR A 63 -4.67 -13.52 -1.71
N ASN A 64 -3.73 -12.86 -2.38
CA ASN A 64 -2.35 -13.34 -2.49
C ASN A 64 -1.66 -13.43 -1.12
N PHE A 65 -1.93 -12.48 -0.23
CA PHE A 65 -1.45 -12.54 1.15
C PHE A 65 -2.00 -13.78 1.87
N TYR A 66 -3.31 -14.05 1.79
CA TYR A 66 -3.92 -15.26 2.35
C TYR A 66 -3.28 -16.54 1.81
N LEU A 67 -3.05 -16.64 0.49
CA LEU A 67 -2.41 -17.80 -0.11
C LEU A 67 -0.98 -18.00 0.43
N SER A 68 -0.20 -16.92 0.51
CA SER A 68 1.17 -16.98 1.01
C SER A 68 1.25 -17.43 2.47
N GLU A 69 0.35 -16.94 3.34
CA GLU A 69 0.30 -17.39 4.74
C GLU A 69 -0.20 -18.83 4.85
N SER A 70 -1.18 -19.23 4.03
CA SER A 70 -1.67 -20.61 4.00
C SER A 70 -0.58 -21.60 3.58
N ASP A 71 0.30 -21.21 2.65
CA ASP A 71 1.42 -22.05 2.24
C ASP A 71 2.55 -22.10 3.28
N ASN A 72 2.77 -21.01 4.04
CA ASN A 72 3.74 -21.00 5.14
C ASN A 72 3.32 -21.88 6.34
N LEU A 73 2.03 -22.21 6.44
CA LEU A 73 1.47 -23.05 7.50
C LEU A 73 1.42 -24.55 7.13
N LYS A 74 1.77 -24.91 5.89
CA LYS A 74 1.91 -26.31 5.44
C LYS A 74 3.31 -26.83 5.73
#